data_AF-A0A8T5UV23-F1
#
_entry.id   AF-A0A8T5UV23-F1
#
_cell.length_a   1.000
_cell.length_b   1.000
_cell.length_c   1.000
_cell.angle_alpha   90.00
_cell.angle_beta   90.00
_cell.angle_gamma   90.00
#
_symmetry.space_group_name_H-M   'P 1'
#
loop_
_entity.id
_entity.type
_entity.pdbx_description
1 polymer ?
#
loop_
_entity_poly.entity_id
_entity_poly.type
_entity_poly.pdbx_seq_one_letter_code
_entity_poly.pdbx_strand_id
1 'polypeptide(L)' 'MSSEIYYFSGTGNSLHIAKELQERIPETIYKPIVNLLNQDDLKTTGEIVGFIFPIHLAMAPYPIKIFLRSLT' A
#
# COMPACT_ATOMS: atom_id res chain seq x y z
N MET A 1 12.33 12.52 5.57
CA MET A 1 11.62 12.31 4.28
C MET A 1 10.59 11.24 4.55
N SER A 2 9.37 11.67 4.86
CA SER A 2 8.31 10.79 5.32
C SER A 2 7.79 9.89 4.21
N SER A 3 7.46 8.63 4.51
CA SER A 3 6.98 7.67 3.52
C SER A 3 5.66 7.03 3.95
N GLU A 4 4.71 6.92 3.03
CA GLU A 4 3.48 6.15 3.22
C GLU A 4 3.43 4.96 2.26
N ILE A 5 3.43 3.76 2.82
CA ILE A 5 3.38 2.51 2.07
C ILE A 5 1.97 1.92 2.12
N TYR A 6 1.35 1.75 0.97
CA TYR A 6 0.05 1.11 0.82
C TYR A 6 0.22 -0.35 0.42
N TYR A 7 -0.30 -1.28 1.22
CA TYR A 7 -0.10 -2.71 0.97
C TYR A 7 -1.39 -3.49 0.79
N PHE A 8 -1.36 -4.52 -0.06
CA PHE A 8 -2.38 -5.55 -0.15
C PHE A 8 -1.74 -6.91 0.11
N SER A 9 -2.36 -7.73 0.96
CA SER A 9 -1.85 -9.07 1.26
C SER A 9 -3.00 -10.05 1.48
N GLY A 10 -2.93 -11.21 0.82
CA GLY A 10 -3.85 -12.32 1.08
C GLY A 10 -3.39 -13.19 2.25
N THR A 11 -2.11 -13.57 2.28
CA THR A 11 -1.53 -14.50 3.26
C THR A 11 -0.47 -13.87 4.17
N GLY A 12 -0.25 -12.56 4.10
CA GLY A 12 0.63 -11.83 5.01
C GLY A 12 2.04 -11.55 4.49
N ASN A 13 2.48 -12.13 3.37
CA ASN A 13 3.83 -11.90 2.83
C ASN A 13 4.10 -10.41 2.56
N SER A 14 3.19 -9.71 1.87
CA SER A 14 3.31 -8.27 1.60
C SER A 14 3.23 -7.42 2.87
N LEU A 15 2.49 -7.87 3.89
CA LEU A 15 2.49 -7.21 5.20
C LEU A 15 3.85 -7.36 5.90
N HIS A 16 4.46 -8.55 5.83
CA HIS A 16 5.79 -8.77 6.37
C HIS A 16 6.82 -7.85 5.70
N ILE A 17 6.80 -7.73 4.37
CA ILE A 17 7.68 -6.79 3.64
C ILE A 17 7.40 -5.32 4.03
N ALA A 18 6.14 -4.92 4.20
CA ALA A 18 5.82 -3.56 4.63
C ALA A 18 6.40 -3.22 6.01
N LYS A 19 6.38 -4.18 6.95
CA LYS A 19 6.99 -4.04 8.28
C LYS A 19 8.51 -3.94 8.19
N GLU A 20 9.15 -4.83 7.43
CA GLU A 20 10.61 -4.79 7.22
C GLU A 20 11.08 -3.46 6.61
N LEU A 21 10.31 -2.89 5.67
CA LEU A 21 10.63 -1.61 5.07
C LEU A 21 10.45 -0.46 6.06
N GLN A 22 9.42 -0.50 6.91
CA GLN A 22 9.25 0.49 7.98
C GLN A 22 10.42 0.49 8.96
N GLU A 23 10.99 -0.66 9.28
CA GLU A 23 12.15 -0.75 10.18
C GLU A 23 13.43 -0.17 9.58
N ARG A 24 13.54 -0.17 8.23
CA ARG A 24 14.76 0.23 7.50
C ARG A 24 14.71 1.65 6.94
N ILE A 25 13.50 2.17 6.69
CA ILE A 25 13.29 3.49 6.11
C ILE A 25 12.67 4.38 7.19
N PRO A 26 13.43 5.36 7.73
CA PRO A 26 12.92 6.27 8.75
C PRO A 26 11.63 6.97 8.33
N GLU A 27 10.78 7.30 9.31
CA GLU A 27 9.53 8.06 9.09
C GLU A 27 8.55 7.37 8.11
N THR A 28 8.61 6.04 8.00
CA THR A 28 7.71 5.25 7.18
C THR A 28 6.53 4.73 7.99
N ILE A 29 5.33 4.89 7.45
CA ILE A 29 4.14 4.18 7.91
C ILE A 29 3.59 3.29 6.81
N TYR A 30 2.90 2.22 7.18
CA TYR A 30 2.22 1.36 6.22
C TYR A 30 0.71 1.28 6.51
N LYS A 31 -0.11 1.25 5.45
CA LYS A 31 -1.58 1.22 5.52
C LYS A 31 -2.14 0.08 4.65
N PRO A 32 -3.09 -0.74 5.17
CA PRO A 32 -3.73 -1.78 4.38
C PRO A 32 -4.70 -1.19 3.35
N ILE A 33 -4.48 -1.48 2.07
CA ILE A 33 -5.33 -1.02 0.95
C ILE A 33 -6.79 -1.46 1.12
N VAL A 34 -7.02 -2.65 1.68
CA VAL A 34 -8.39 -3.18 1.88
C VAL A 34 -9.26 -2.28 2.76
N ASN A 35 -8.67 -1.52 3.68
CA ASN A 35 -9.40 -0.60 4.55
C ASN A 35 -9.73 0.74 3.86
N LEU A 36 -9.17 0.97 2.68
CA LEU A 36 -9.19 2.25 1.97
C LEU A 36 -9.99 2.20 0.68
N LEU A 37 -10.47 1.01 0.26
CA LEU A 37 -11.19 0.81 -1.00
C LEU A 37 -12.49 1.62 -1.13
N ASN A 38 -13.07 2.04 0.00
CA ASN A 38 -14.34 2.79 0.04
C ASN A 38 -14.13 4.23 0.56
N GLN A 39 -12.88 4.71 0.63
CA GLN A 39 -12.60 6.09 1.02
C GLN A 39 -12.48 6.95 -0.24
N ASP A 40 -13.40 7.90 -0.37
CA ASP A 40 -13.27 9.00 -1.32
C ASP A 40 -12.24 10.01 -0.78
N ASP A 41 -11.44 10.61 -1.67
CA ASP A 41 -10.40 11.61 -1.36
C ASP A 41 -9.26 11.14 -0.43
N LEU A 42 -8.68 9.97 -0.71
CA LEU A 42 -7.48 9.51 -0.02
C LEU A 42 -6.30 10.48 -0.24
N LYS A 43 -5.99 11.30 0.77
CA LYS A 43 -4.81 12.16 0.77
C LYS A 43 -3.65 11.50 1.51
N THR A 44 -2.50 11.46 0.87
CA THR A 44 -1.25 11.08 1.53
C THR A 44 -0.65 12.28 2.25
N THR A 45 -0.04 12.03 3.41
CA THR A 45 0.79 13.02 4.11
C THR A 45 2.28 12.71 3.96
N GLY A 46 2.64 11.65 3.24
CA GLY A 46 4.03 11.26 3.00
C GLY A 46 4.64 12.03 1.84
N GLU A 47 5.93 12.35 1.94
CA GLU A 47 6.72 12.87 0.83
C GLU A 47 6.98 11.80 -0.23
N ILE A 48 7.03 10.53 0.19
CA ILE A 48 7.15 9.36 -0.69
C ILE A 48 5.91 8.48 -0.53
N VAL A 49 5.38 7.99 -1.66
CA VAL A 49 4.32 6.98 -1.68
C VAL A 49 4.88 5.67 -2.23
N GLY A 50 4.63 4.57 -1.51
CA GLY A 50 5.01 3.22 -1.91
C GLY A 50 3.81 2.29 -2.04
N PHE A 51 3.91 1.29 -2.92
CA PHE A 51 2.90 0.23 -3.07
C PHE A 51 3.53 -1.15 -2.93
N ILE A 52 2.90 -2.04 -2.14
CA ILE A 52 3.36 -3.42 -1.96
C ILE A 52 2.19 -4.37 -2.14
N PHE A 53 2.26 -5.21 -3.17
CA PHE A 53 1.22 -6.20 -3.44
C PHE A 53 1.80 -7.42 -4.16
N PRO A 54 1.21 -8.61 -3.97
CA PRO A 54 1.58 -9.79 -4.74
C PRO A 54 1.18 -9.62 -6.21
N ILE A 55 1.91 -10.28 -7.11
CA ILE A 55 1.48 -10.45 -8.49
C ILE A 55 0.54 -11.65 -8.55
N HIS A 56 -0.70 -11.43 -9.02
CA HIS A 56 -1.69 -12.47 -9.26
C HIS A 56 -1.82 -12.68 -10.77
N LEU A 57 -1.52 -13.88 -11.27
CA LEU A 57 -1.62 -14.22 -12.71
C LEU A 57 -0.94 -13.17 -13.62
N ALA A 58 0.31 -12.81 -13.31
CA ALA A 58 1.09 -11.79 -14.01
C ALA A 58 0.51 -10.36 -13.99
N MET A 59 -0.47 -10.07 -13.12
CA MET A 59 -1.08 -8.74 -12.99
C MET A 59 -1.15 -8.27 -11.54
N ALA A 60 -1.40 -6.97 -11.36
CA ALA A 60 -1.85 -6.43 -10.09
C ALA A 60 -3.20 -7.06 -9.69
N PRO A 61 -3.40 -7.42 -8.40
CA PRO A 61 -4.66 -7.92 -7.89
C PRO A 61 -5.82 -6.93 -8.12
N TYR A 62 -7.03 -7.44 -8.27
CA TYR A 62 -8.20 -6.60 -8.52
C TYR A 62 -8.42 -5.49 -7.47
N PRO A 63 -8.24 -5.73 -6.14
CA PRO A 63 -8.32 -4.66 -5.14
C PRO A 63 -7.34 -3.51 -5.38
N ILE A 64 -6.12 -3.81 -5.87
CA ILE A 64 -5.15 -2.79 -6.24
C ILE A 64 -5.65 -1.93 -7.40
N LYS A 65 -6.27 -2.56 -8.41
CA LYS A 65 -6.81 -1.82 -9.56
C LYS A 65 -7.95 -0.88 -9.15
N ILE A 66 -8.79 -1.28 -8.19
CA ILE A 66 -9.84 -0.41 -7.64
C ILE A 66 -9.21 0.76 -6.88
N PHE A 67 -8.30 0.45 -5.95
CA PHE A 67 -7.63 1.46 -5.14
C PHE A 67 -6.89 2.50 -6.00
N LEU A 68 -6.15 2.07 -7.02
CA LEU A 68 -5.44 3.01 -7.89
C LEU A 68 -6.38 3.92 -8.70
N ARG A 69 -7.62 3.49 -8.96
CA ARG A 69 -8.63 4.34 -9.63
C ARG A 69 -9.28 5.36 -8.69
N SER A 70 -9.23 5.14 -7.37
CA SER A 70 -9.76 6.09 -6.39
C SER A 70 -8.74 7.19 -6.04
N LEU A 71 -7.48 7.04 -6.48
CA LEU A 71 -6.49 8.12 -6.39
C LEU A 71 -6.83 9.17 -7.46
N THR A 72 -7.07 10.40 -7.01
CA THR A 72 -7.39 11.58 -7.84
C THR A 72 -6.28 12.62 -7.78
#